data_AF-A0A259DD91-F1
#
_entry.id   AF-A0A259DD91-F1
#
_cell.length_a   1.000
_cell.length_b   1.000
_cell.length_c   1.000
_cell.angle_alpha   90.00
_cell.angle_beta   90.00
_cell.angle_gamma   90.00
#
_symmetry.space_group_name_H-M   'P 1'
#
loop_
_entity.id
_entity.type
_entity.pdbx_description
1 polymer ?
#
loop_
_entity_poly.entity_id
_entity_poly.type
_entity_poly.pdbx_seq_one_letter_code
_entity_poly.pdbx_strand_id
1 'polypeptide(L)'
;VEPLFDETLLLVTSDLARGWPDDGYIHIDWGPEFHAQFSDHYPDAPPPTLVANIGWLGVQQLLTYGGSGYFPRRLVRRYIESGQLWRVPDAPQFKLPAWMVFPRDSDNVTLKLALDGLRELARDEQALAG
;
A
#
# COMPACT_ATOMS: atom_id res chain seq x y z
N VAL A 1 12.97 8.17 16.38
CA VAL A 1 12.14 7.95 15.17
C VAL A 1 12.77 8.74 14.04
N GLU A 2 12.86 8.14 12.86
CA GLU A 2 13.49 8.68 11.65
C GLU A 2 12.59 8.33 10.45
N PRO A 3 12.35 9.23 9.49
CA PRO A 3 11.62 8.89 8.27
C PRO A 3 12.45 7.92 7.43
N LEU A 4 11.81 6.89 6.88
CA LEU A 4 12.49 5.87 6.08
C LEU A 4 12.25 6.09 4.58
N PHE A 5 10.98 6.07 4.16
CA PHE A 5 10.55 6.42 2.80
C PHE A 5 9.03 6.64 2.75
N ASP A 6 8.54 7.19 1.64
CA ASP A 6 7.10 7.28 1.36
C ASP A 6 6.66 6.15 0.43
N GLU A 7 5.78 5.28 0.92
CA GLU A 7 5.12 4.28 0.08
C GLU A 7 4.02 4.95 -0.77
N THR A 8 3.73 4.36 -1.93
CA THR A 8 2.64 4.81 -2.79
C THR A 8 1.55 3.75 -2.82
N LEU A 9 0.37 4.10 -2.35
CA LEU A 9 -0.83 3.27 -2.44
C LEU A 9 -1.45 3.44 -3.82
N LEU A 10 -1.67 2.31 -4.49
CA LEU A 10 -2.33 2.23 -5.78
C LEU A 10 -3.67 1.52 -5.63
N LEU A 11 -4.69 2.04 -6.30
CA LEU A 11 -5.91 1.28 -6.52
C LEU A 11 -5.66 0.23 -7.60
N VAL A 12 -5.86 -1.04 -7.23
CA VAL A 12 -5.74 -2.16 -8.15
C VAL A 12 -7.00 -3.01 -8.13
N THR A 13 -7.23 -3.74 -9.22
CA THR A 13 -8.33 -4.68 -9.38
C THR A 13 -7.84 -5.97 -10.02
N SER A 14 -8.55 -7.07 -9.76
CA SER A 14 -8.38 -8.35 -10.46
C SER A 14 -9.17 -8.43 -11.77
N ASP A 15 -9.98 -7.43 -12.10
CA ASP A 15 -10.79 -7.40 -13.33
C ASP A 15 -11.19 -5.97 -13.70
N LEU A 16 -10.58 -5.43 -14.77
CA LEU A 16 -10.89 -4.08 -15.26
C LEU A 16 -12.35 -3.92 -15.73
N ALA A 17 -13.03 -5.01 -16.10
CA ALA A 17 -14.41 -4.95 -16.59
C ALA A 17 -15.42 -4.65 -15.47
N ARG A 18 -15.07 -4.88 -14.20
CA ARG A 18 -15.93 -4.53 -13.04
C ARG A 18 -16.12 -3.03 -12.87
N GLY A 19 -15.17 -2.23 -13.37
CA GLY A 19 -15.14 -0.79 -13.16
C GLY A 19 -14.79 -0.41 -11.71
N TRP A 20 -14.81 0.89 -11.44
CA TRP A 20 -14.61 1.47 -10.12
C TRP A 20 -15.41 2.77 -10.01
N PRO A 21 -16.05 3.08 -8.86
CA PRO A 21 -16.19 2.23 -7.67
C PRO A 21 -17.15 1.04 -7.86
N ASP A 22 -16.89 -0.07 -7.15
CA ASP A 22 -17.71 -1.29 -7.18
C ASP A 22 -17.96 -1.88 -5.78
N ASP A 23 -18.95 -2.76 -5.64
CA ASP A 23 -19.31 -3.41 -4.38
C ASP A 23 -18.22 -4.36 -3.87
N GLY A 24 -17.34 -4.85 -4.75
CA GLY A 24 -16.19 -5.70 -4.42
C GLY A 24 -15.00 -4.97 -3.80
N TYR A 25 -15.16 -3.72 -3.36
CA TYR A 25 -14.08 -2.98 -2.73
C TYR A 25 -13.65 -3.60 -1.38
N ILE A 26 -12.35 -3.86 -1.27
CA ILE A 26 -11.66 -4.27 -0.05
C ILE A 26 -10.98 -3.05 0.54
N HIS A 27 -11.53 -2.54 1.65
CA HIS A 27 -10.95 -1.42 2.37
C HIS A 27 -9.87 -1.92 3.33
N ILE A 28 -8.64 -1.46 3.12
CA ILE A 28 -7.56 -1.65 4.07
C ILE A 28 -7.42 -0.39 4.90
N ASP A 29 -7.49 -0.55 6.23
CA ASP A 29 -7.24 0.53 7.16
C ASP A 29 -5.75 0.87 7.16
N TRP A 30 -5.38 1.87 6.35
CA TRP A 30 -4.06 2.47 6.29
C TRP A 30 -3.90 3.67 7.23
N GLY A 31 -4.89 3.92 8.10
CA GLY A 31 -4.90 5.03 9.04
C GLY A 31 -5.76 6.22 8.59
N PRO A 32 -5.92 7.20 9.49
CA PRO A 32 -6.88 8.29 9.33
C PRO A 32 -6.56 9.23 8.17
N GLU A 33 -5.28 9.45 7.86
CA GLU A 33 -4.87 10.31 6.73
C GLU A 33 -5.27 9.69 5.38
N PHE A 34 -5.18 8.37 5.25
CA PHE A 34 -5.69 7.66 4.07
C PHE A 34 -7.21 7.73 4.03
N HIS A 35 -7.89 7.50 5.16
CA HIS A 35 -9.35 7.54 5.21
C HIS A 35 -9.89 8.91 4.80
N ALA A 36 -9.30 10.00 5.30
CA ALA A 36 -9.69 11.36 4.92
C ALA A 36 -9.51 11.63 3.42
N GLN A 37 -8.34 11.27 2.86
CA GLN A 37 -8.09 11.44 1.42
C GLN A 37 -8.99 10.56 0.56
N PHE A 38 -9.26 9.32 0.98
CA PHE A 38 -10.15 8.40 0.28
C PHE A 38 -11.57 8.95 0.23
N SER A 39 -12.13 9.40 1.36
CA SER A 39 -13.47 9.96 1.42
C SER A 39 -13.61 11.27 0.65
N ASP A 40 -12.55 12.08 0.55
CA ASP A 40 -12.55 13.30 -0.25
C ASP A 40 -12.59 13.00 -1.76
N HIS A 41 -11.85 11.98 -2.22
CA HIS A 41 -11.84 11.57 -3.62
C HIS A 41 -13.04 10.70 -4.03
N TYR A 42 -13.61 9.96 -3.08
CA TYR A 42 -14.69 9.00 -3.32
C TYR A 42 -15.82 9.13 -2.30
N PRO A 43 -16.53 10.27 -2.25
CA PRO A 43 -17.62 10.49 -1.30
C PRO A 43 -18.80 9.51 -1.50
N ASP A 44 -19.00 9.05 -2.73
CA ASP A 44 -20.09 8.16 -3.13
C ASP A 44 -19.66 6.67 -3.22
N ALA A 45 -18.46 6.32 -2.72
CA ALA A 45 -18.03 4.93 -2.72
C ALA A 45 -18.98 4.07 -1.86
N PRO A 46 -19.37 2.87 -2.35
CA PRO A 46 -20.22 1.97 -1.58
C PRO A 46 -19.49 1.50 -0.32
N PRO A 47 -20.24 1.06 0.72
CA PRO A 47 -19.64 0.44 1.88
C PRO A 47 -18.74 -0.73 1.47
N PRO A 48 -17.54 -0.87 2.05
CA PRO A 48 -16.63 -1.91 1.64
C PRO A 48 -17.17 -3.30 1.99
N THR A 49 -16.97 -4.25 1.08
CA THR A 49 -17.33 -5.66 1.31
C THR A 49 -16.46 -6.29 2.40
N LEU A 50 -15.22 -5.81 2.55
CA LEU A 50 -14.31 -6.27 3.58
C LEU A 50 -13.49 -5.10 4.13
N VAL A 51 -13.34 -5.06 5.45
CA VAL A 51 -12.37 -4.20 6.14
C VAL A 51 -11.28 -5.06 6.74
N ALA A 52 -10.02 -4.76 6.44
CA ALA A 52 -8.87 -5.41 7.05
C ALA A 52 -7.80 -4.39 7.44
N ASN A 53 -6.94 -4.71 8.39
CA ASN A 53 -5.81 -3.87 8.80
C ASN A 53 -4.45 -4.46 8.38
N ILE A 54 -4.46 -5.51 7.55
CA ILE A 54 -3.28 -6.22 7.11
C ILE A 54 -3.27 -6.27 5.58
N GLY A 55 -2.41 -5.44 4.95
CA GLY A 55 -2.39 -5.29 3.50
C GLY A 55 -2.12 -6.57 2.71
N TRP A 56 -1.26 -7.47 3.20
CA TRP A 56 -0.98 -8.74 2.47
C TRP A 56 -2.18 -9.68 2.44
N LEU A 57 -3.00 -9.69 3.49
CA LEU A 57 -4.23 -10.47 3.54
C LEU A 57 -5.25 -9.91 2.54
N GLY A 58 -5.35 -8.57 2.44
CA GLY A 58 -6.19 -7.93 1.43
C GLY A 58 -5.77 -8.29 0.00
N VAL A 59 -4.47 -8.35 -0.29
CA VAL A 59 -3.98 -8.79 -1.62
C VAL A 59 -4.35 -10.24 -1.89
N GLN A 60 -4.23 -11.14 -0.91
CA GLN A 60 -4.66 -12.53 -1.09
C GLN A 60 -6.16 -12.65 -1.32
N GLN A 61 -6.96 -11.85 -0.62
CA GLN A 61 -8.40 -11.84 -0.80
C GLN A 61 -8.79 -11.34 -2.19
N LEU A 62 -8.15 -10.25 -2.65
CA LEU A 62 -8.30 -9.73 -3.99
C LEU A 62 -7.93 -10.77 -5.06
N LEU A 63 -6.84 -11.51 -4.86
CA LEU A 63 -6.41 -12.56 -5.81
C LEU A 63 -7.31 -13.79 -5.81
N THR A 64 -7.97 -14.09 -4.70
CA THR A 64 -8.76 -15.33 -4.51
C THR A 64 -10.23 -15.13 -4.89
N TYR A 65 -10.80 -13.99 -4.50
CA TYR A 65 -12.24 -13.71 -4.64
C TYR A 65 -12.54 -12.55 -5.59
N GLY A 66 -11.50 -11.87 -6.06
CA GLY A 66 -11.62 -10.70 -6.92
C GLY A 66 -12.02 -9.43 -6.18
N GLY A 67 -12.22 -8.36 -6.94
CA GLY A 67 -12.64 -7.05 -6.44
C GLY A 67 -11.61 -5.96 -6.73
N SER A 68 -11.52 -4.99 -5.83
CA SER A 68 -10.61 -3.83 -5.95
C SER A 68 -10.10 -3.40 -4.57
N GLY A 69 -8.95 -2.74 -4.50
CA GLY A 69 -8.39 -2.26 -3.23
C GLY A 69 -7.15 -1.39 -3.36
N TYR A 70 -6.90 -0.58 -2.34
CA TYR A 70 -5.71 0.26 -2.24
C TYR A 70 -4.57 -0.46 -1.53
N PHE A 71 -3.44 -0.65 -2.21
CA PHE A 71 -2.29 -1.39 -1.67
C PHE A 71 -0.94 -0.71 -1.95
N PRO A 72 0.07 -0.92 -1.07
CA PRO A 72 1.45 -0.54 -1.32
C PRO A 72 1.92 -1.05 -2.67
N ARG A 73 2.45 -0.16 -3.50
CA ARG A 73 2.91 -0.51 -4.83
C ARG A 73 3.90 -1.67 -4.82
N ARG A 74 4.81 -1.71 -3.85
CA ARG A 74 5.76 -2.84 -3.67
C ARG A 74 5.07 -4.20 -3.51
N LEU A 75 3.90 -4.21 -2.86
CA LEU A 75 3.19 -5.43 -2.51
C LEU A 75 2.44 -5.99 -3.72
N VAL A 76 1.97 -5.11 -4.60
CA VAL A 76 1.21 -5.46 -5.80
C VAL A 76 2.04 -5.51 -7.08
N ARG A 77 3.27 -4.96 -7.08
CA ARG A 77 4.16 -4.85 -8.25
C ARG A 77 4.25 -6.14 -9.07
N ARG A 78 4.63 -7.25 -8.43
CA ARG A 78 4.80 -8.55 -9.10
C ARG A 78 3.52 -9.07 -9.76
N TYR A 79 2.36 -8.74 -9.18
CA TYR A 79 1.06 -9.19 -9.68
C TYR A 79 0.57 -8.33 -10.84
N ILE A 80 0.97 -7.06 -10.85
CA ILE A 80 0.75 -6.18 -12.00
C ILE A 80 1.63 -6.63 -13.17
N GLU A 81 2.91 -6.91 -12.91
CA GLU A 81 3.87 -7.38 -13.92
C GLU A 81 3.47 -8.74 -14.52
N SER A 82 2.88 -9.64 -13.72
CA SER A 82 2.38 -10.94 -14.18
C SER A 82 1.00 -10.88 -14.82
N GLY A 83 0.35 -9.71 -14.85
CA GLY A 83 -1.01 -9.54 -15.39
C GLY A 83 -2.10 -10.21 -14.56
N GLN A 84 -1.85 -10.46 -13.28
CA GLN A 84 -2.86 -10.97 -12.33
C GLN A 84 -3.70 -9.85 -11.71
N LEU A 85 -3.12 -8.65 -11.61
CA LEU A 85 -3.78 -7.44 -11.14
C LEU A 85 -3.54 -6.30 -12.13
N TRP A 86 -4.47 -5.37 -12.19
CA TRP A 86 -4.36 -4.16 -13.00
C TRP A 86 -4.55 -2.94 -12.12
N ARG A 87 -3.83 -1.86 -12.44
CA ARG A 87 -4.13 -0.55 -11.85
C ARG A 87 -5.46 -0.06 -12.41
N VAL A 88 -6.33 0.44 -11.54
CA VAL A 88 -7.55 1.11 -12.00
C VAL A 88 -7.13 2.42 -12.68
N PRO A 89 -7.55 2.67 -13.94
CA PRO A 89 -7.20 3.90 -14.65
C PRO A 89 -7.66 5.15 -13.90
N ASP A 90 -6.86 6.22 -13.99
CA ASP A 90 -7.15 7.56 -13.44
C ASP A 90 -7.42 7.64 -11.92
N ALA A 91 -7.21 6.55 -11.19
CA ALA A 91 -7.39 6.52 -9.75
C ALA A 91 -6.27 7.34 -9.04
N PRO A 92 -6.61 8.23 -8.08
CA PRO A 92 -5.63 8.89 -7.23
C PRO A 92 -4.70 7.90 -6.55
N GLN A 93 -3.44 8.32 -6.41
CA GLN A 93 -2.44 7.63 -5.62
C GLN A 93 -2.31 8.34 -4.29
N PHE A 94 -2.14 7.57 -3.21
CA PHE A 94 -1.94 8.15 -1.88
C PHE A 94 -0.55 7.83 -1.36
N LYS A 95 0.01 8.74 -0.56
CA LYS A 95 1.30 8.51 0.11
C LYS A 95 1.07 7.91 1.49
N LEU A 96 1.84 6.87 1.81
CA LEU A 96 1.84 6.24 3.13
C LEU A 96 3.27 6.29 3.69
N PRO A 97 3.57 7.21 4.62
CA PRO A 97 4.93 7.39 5.13
C PRO A 97 5.35 6.23 6.02
N ALA A 98 6.55 5.70 5.80
CA ALA A 98 7.18 4.69 6.63
C ALA A 98 8.27 5.31 7.51
N TRP A 99 8.29 4.91 8.78
CA TRP A 99 9.21 5.44 9.79
C TRP A 99 9.97 4.31 10.47
N MET A 100 11.24 4.54 10.79
CA MET A 100 12.03 3.68 11.66
C MET A 100 11.96 4.19 13.10
N VAL A 101 11.68 3.29 14.04
CA VAL A 101 11.69 3.57 15.48
C VAL A 101 12.74 2.68 16.14
N PHE A 102 13.75 3.31 16.73
CA PHE A 102 14.86 2.63 17.39
C PHE A 102 15.38 3.47 18.58
N PRO A 103 16.04 2.84 19.57
CA PRO A 103 16.66 3.57 20.70
C PRO A 103 17.75 4.53 20.21
N ARG A 104 17.79 5.75 20.75
CA ARG A 104 18.79 6.77 20.36
C ARG A 104 20.21 6.41 20.78
N ASP A 105 20.36 5.88 21.99
CA ASP A 105 21.66 5.52 22.56
C ASP A 105 21.79 4.01 22.61
N SER A 106 22.48 3.45 21.62
CA SER A 106 22.82 2.03 21.56
C SER A 106 24.21 1.85 20.97
N ASP A 107 25.13 1.32 21.77
CA ASP A 107 26.46 0.90 21.30
C ASP A 107 26.45 -0.46 20.58
N ASN A 108 25.26 -1.05 20.39
CA ASN A 108 25.11 -2.30 19.70
C ASN A 108 25.46 -2.16 18.20
N VAL A 109 26.60 -2.73 17.81
CA VAL A 109 27.09 -2.76 16.42
C VAL A 109 26.11 -3.46 15.48
N THR A 110 25.48 -4.55 15.93
CA THR A 110 24.48 -5.28 15.12
C THR A 110 23.26 -4.42 14.82
N LEU A 111 22.81 -3.61 15.80
CA LEU A 111 21.71 -2.68 15.57
C LEU A 111 22.09 -1.62 14.54
N LYS A 112 23.30 -1.05 14.63
CA LYS A 112 23.79 -0.06 13.67
C LYS A 112 23.82 -0.64 12.24
N LEU A 113 24.36 -1.84 12.07
CA LEU A 113 24.38 -2.55 10.79
C LEU A 113 22.97 -2.80 10.24
N ALA A 114 22.03 -3.24 11.09
CA ALA A 114 20.65 -3.49 10.67
C ALA A 114 19.95 -2.19 10.22
N LEU A 115 20.15 -1.08 10.94
CA LEU A 115 19.60 0.22 10.56
C LEU A 115 20.18 0.73 9.24
N ASP A 116 21.49 0.57 9.03
CA ASP A 116 22.12 0.98 7.79
C ASP A 116 21.63 0.18 6.59
N GLY A 117 21.46 -1.14 6.75
CA GLY A 117 20.86 -2.00 5.73
C GLY A 117 19.41 -1.62 5.41
N LEU A 118 18.60 -1.29 6.42
CA LEU A 118 17.22 -0.80 6.19
C LEU A 118 17.21 0.53 5.43
N ARG A 119 18.13 1.45 5.72
CA ARG A 119 18.27 2.72 4.98
C ARG A 119 18.71 2.52 3.54
N GLU A 120 19.56 1.55 3.27
CA GLU A 120 19.97 1.19 1.90
C GLU A 120 18.78 0.64 1.11
N LEU A 121 18.09 -0.37 1.64
CA LEU A 121 16.91 -0.96 1.01
C LEU A 121 15.79 0.07 0.78
N ALA A 122 15.60 1.00 1.71
CA ALA A 122 14.62 2.08 1.57
C ALA A 122 14.94 3.03 0.43
N ARG A 123 16.22 3.38 0.24
CA ARG A 123 16.68 4.22 -0.88
C ARG A 123 16.48 3.51 -2.21
N ASP A 124 16.77 2.21 -2.28
CA ASP A 124 16.56 1.41 -3.48
C ASP A 124 15.07 1.35 -3.85
N GLU A 125 14.19 1.14 -2.87
CA GLU A 125 12.75 1.10 -3.11
C GLU A 125 12.20 2.48 -3.53
N GLN A 126 12.72 3.59 -2.98
CA GLN A 126 12.39 4.94 -3.45
C GLN A 126 12.87 5.20 -4.88
N ALA A 127 14.05 4.72 -5.26
CA ALA A 127 14.57 4.87 -6.61
C ALA A 127 13.73 4.10 -7.63
N LEU A 128 13.17 2.95 -7.24
CA LEU A 128 12.18 2.21 -8.02
C LEU A 128 10.81 2.91 -8.04
N ALA A 129 10.60 3.95 -7.22
CA ALA A 129 9.36 4.71 -7.06
C ALA A 129 9.22 5.98 -7.89
N GLY A 130 10.35 6.59 -8.25
CA GLY A 130 10.41 7.64 -9.26
C GLY A 130 10.26 7.09 -10.67
#